data_AF-A0A075ABD9-F1
#
_entry.id   AF-A0A075ABD9-F1
#
_cell.length_a   1.000
_cell.length_b   1.000
_cell.length_c   1.000
_cell.angle_alpha   90.00
_cell.angle_beta   90.00
_cell.angle_gamma   90.00
#
_symmetry.space_group_name_H-M   'P 1'
#
loop_
_entity.id
_entity.type
_entity.pdbx_description
1 polymer ?
#
loop_
_entity_poly.entity_id
_entity_poly.type
_entity_poly.pdbx_seq_one_letter_code
_entity_poly.pdbx_strand_id
1 'polypeptide(L)'
;MIANNPIMRAYGNGEFLGISKDVCCVEGVFPKNQNIGILQFDHVEEATKCIDSRPDLREPHNYGGYDLFILPLCSPSQSWPGYRFIQIDVYEPKNSEVFTKYVNALVPIVTRHGGHVIAGTTQTGYFMGMRRLSFFFVAQWRSREAFFDCNSEADSVFCPKPPPPPPEDPNIVTTYDLRAPFGIKQCTCKSKKVTPLQRESGASCSSRILFELDTQHFAWC
;
A
#
# COMPACT_ATOMS: atom_id res chain seq x y z
N MET A 1 -0.04 13.14 26.63
CA MET A 1 -1.37 13.80 26.73
C MET A 1 -2.38 12.93 25.98
N ILE A 2 -3.61 12.80 26.49
CA ILE A 2 -4.44 11.58 26.54
C ILE A 2 -4.64 10.85 25.19
N ALA A 3 -4.26 9.57 25.18
CA ALA A 3 -4.62 8.61 24.14
C ALA A 3 -6.15 8.51 24.02
N ASN A 4 -6.70 8.73 22.83
CA ASN A 4 -8.14 8.60 22.56
C ASN A 4 -8.64 7.15 22.50
N ASN A 5 -7.82 6.21 22.98
CA ASN A 5 -8.10 4.78 23.10
C ASN A 5 -9.40 4.46 23.88
N PRO A 6 -9.84 5.23 24.92
CA PRO A 6 -11.10 4.91 25.60
C PRO A 6 -12.35 5.20 24.77
N ILE A 7 -12.31 6.16 23.85
CA ILE A 7 -13.53 6.60 23.15
C ILE A 7 -13.81 5.69 21.94
N MET A 8 -12.78 5.20 21.25
CA MET A 8 -12.98 4.25 20.14
C MET A 8 -13.53 2.92 20.64
N ARG A 9 -13.18 2.52 21.87
CA ARG A 9 -13.76 1.33 22.53
C ARG A 9 -15.28 1.41 22.73
N ALA A 10 -15.87 2.61 22.72
CA ALA A 10 -17.33 2.75 22.76
C ALA A 10 -18.03 2.23 21.48
N TYR A 11 -17.27 2.00 20.40
CA TYR A 11 -17.73 1.47 19.13
C TYR A 11 -17.14 0.06 18.92
N GLY A 12 -17.61 -0.91 19.70
CA GLY A 12 -17.21 -2.32 19.56
C GLY A 12 -15.71 -2.56 19.64
N ASN A 13 -15.11 -2.17 20.77
CA ASN A 13 -13.68 -2.33 21.04
C ASN A 13 -12.75 -1.65 20.02
N GLY A 14 -13.25 -0.66 19.29
CA GLY A 14 -12.46 0.08 18.32
C GLY A 14 -11.12 0.56 18.89
N GLU A 15 -10.07 0.39 18.11
CA GLU A 15 -8.68 0.67 18.49
C GLU A 15 -8.01 1.60 17.47
N PHE A 16 -7.20 2.52 17.97
CA PHE A 16 -6.27 3.30 17.16
C PHE A 16 -4.94 2.56 17.06
N LEU A 17 -4.60 2.08 15.86
CA LEU A 17 -3.37 1.31 15.65
C LEU A 17 -2.14 2.21 15.50
N GLY A 18 -2.32 3.41 14.98
CA GLY A 18 -1.22 4.36 14.81
C GLY A 18 -1.43 5.34 13.67
N ILE A 19 -0.48 6.27 13.55
CA ILE A 19 -0.38 7.22 12.44
C ILE A 19 1.00 7.12 11.83
N SER A 20 1.09 7.27 10.52
CA SER A 20 2.35 7.55 9.84
C SER A 20 2.33 8.96 9.26
N LYS A 21 3.45 9.66 9.48
CA LYS A 21 3.79 10.92 8.81
C LYS A 21 4.83 10.75 7.71
N ASP A 22 5.47 9.57 7.65
CA ASP A 22 6.48 9.23 6.66
C ASP A 22 5.99 8.03 5.84
N VAL A 23 5.42 8.34 4.68
CA VAL A 23 4.87 7.35 3.74
C VAL A 23 5.83 7.18 2.58
N CYS A 24 6.40 5.98 2.47
CA CYS A 24 7.27 5.61 1.37
C CYS A 24 6.43 5.09 0.19
N CYS A 25 6.33 5.88 -0.88
CA CYS A 25 5.72 5.44 -2.13
C CYS A 25 6.74 4.65 -2.96
N VAL A 26 6.54 3.35 -3.07
CA VAL A 26 7.44 2.40 -3.74
C VAL A 26 7.11 2.28 -5.23
N GLU A 27 5.81 2.22 -5.56
CA GLU A 27 5.31 2.19 -6.94
C GLU A 27 4.10 3.13 -7.07
N GLY A 28 3.88 3.66 -8.28
CA GLY A 28 2.73 4.52 -8.58
C GLY A 28 2.92 5.95 -8.08
N VAL A 29 1.81 6.59 -7.69
CA VAL A 29 1.78 7.98 -7.24
C VAL A 29 1.04 8.08 -5.92
N PHE A 30 1.70 8.67 -4.92
CA PHE A 30 1.08 9.05 -3.66
C PHE A 30 1.38 10.52 -3.38
N PRO A 31 0.39 11.35 -2.96
CA PRO A 31 0.63 12.76 -2.73
C PRO A 31 1.63 12.98 -1.60
N LYS A 32 2.51 13.98 -1.76
CA LYS A 32 3.48 14.36 -0.72
C LYS A 32 2.76 15.02 0.46
N ASN A 33 3.36 14.91 1.65
CA ASN A 33 2.87 15.51 2.90
C ASN A 33 1.50 14.99 3.34
N GLN A 34 1.16 13.76 2.95
CA GLN A 34 -0.04 13.06 3.41
C GLN A 34 0.29 12.17 4.61
N ASN A 35 -0.58 12.18 5.60
CA ASN A 35 -0.49 11.31 6.77
C ASN A 35 -1.52 10.18 6.62
N ILE A 36 -1.20 9.00 7.15
CA ILE A 36 -2.13 7.87 7.18
C ILE A 36 -2.39 7.48 8.62
N GLY A 37 -3.65 7.55 9.05
CA GLY A 37 -4.10 7.01 10.32
C GLY A 37 -4.84 5.69 10.12
N ILE A 38 -4.64 4.73 11.03
CA ILE A 38 -5.37 3.45 10.99
C ILE A 38 -6.21 3.30 12.26
N LEU A 39 -7.49 3.07 12.04
CA LEU A 39 -8.47 2.67 13.05
C LEU A 39 -8.93 1.25 12.73
N GLN A 40 -9.07 0.43 13.76
CA GLN A 40 -9.58 -0.93 13.65
C GLN A 40 -10.85 -1.05 14.49
N PHE A 41 -11.83 -1.80 13.99
CA PHE A 41 -13.09 -2.07 14.66
C PHE A 41 -13.43 -3.54 14.50
N ASP A 42 -14.26 -4.09 15.40
CA ASP A 42 -14.71 -5.47 15.31
C ASP A 42 -15.65 -5.66 14.10
N HIS A 43 -16.51 -4.67 13.83
CA HIS A 43 -17.47 -4.70 12.73
C HIS A 43 -17.56 -3.40 11.90
N VAL A 44 -18.01 -3.52 10.64
CA VAL A 44 -18.15 -2.40 9.70
C VAL A 44 -19.20 -1.38 10.18
N GLU A 45 -20.25 -1.84 10.86
CA GLU A 45 -21.31 -1.00 11.42
C GLU A 45 -20.77 -0.09 12.52
N GLU A 46 -19.80 -0.56 13.29
CA GLU A 46 -19.18 0.19 14.39
C GLU A 46 -18.22 1.24 13.85
N ALA A 47 -17.42 0.88 12.84
CA ALA A 47 -16.60 1.82 12.10
C ALA A 47 -17.46 2.96 11.51
N THR A 48 -18.59 2.60 10.88
CA THR A 48 -19.52 3.55 10.30
C THR A 48 -20.13 4.48 11.36
N LYS A 49 -20.62 3.92 12.48
CA LYS A 49 -21.14 4.72 13.61
C LYS A 49 -20.08 5.65 14.19
N CYS A 50 -18.82 5.22 14.30
CA CYS A 50 -17.73 6.05 14.78
C CYS A 50 -17.50 7.26 13.87
N ILE A 51 -17.47 7.04 12.55
CA ILE A 51 -17.30 8.10 11.56
C ILE A 51 -18.49 9.07 11.60
N ASP A 52 -19.71 8.55 11.61
CA ASP A 52 -20.94 9.37 11.64
C ASP A 52 -21.06 10.21 12.91
N SER A 53 -20.65 9.67 14.05
CA SER A 53 -20.78 10.37 15.33
C SER A 53 -19.69 11.42 15.58
N ARG A 54 -18.59 11.44 14.81
CA ARG A 54 -17.48 12.39 14.98
C ARG A 54 -17.43 13.41 13.85
N PRO A 55 -17.87 14.66 14.08
CA PRO A 55 -17.79 15.73 13.09
C PRO A 55 -16.37 15.93 12.56
N ASP A 56 -15.35 15.79 13.40
CA ASP A 56 -13.95 15.96 13.00
C ASP A 56 -13.56 14.99 11.87
N LEU A 57 -14.01 13.73 11.93
CA LEU A 57 -13.78 12.74 10.88
C LEU A 57 -14.58 13.00 9.59
N ARG A 58 -15.62 13.85 9.66
CA ARG A 58 -16.52 14.19 8.55
C ARG A 58 -16.19 15.52 7.89
N GLU A 59 -15.54 16.45 8.59
CA GLU A 59 -15.32 17.81 8.11
C GLU A 59 -14.05 17.93 7.24
N PRO A 60 -14.16 18.29 5.94
CA PRO A 60 -13.03 18.28 5.00
C PRO A 60 -11.85 19.19 5.37
N HIS A 61 -12.10 20.22 6.19
CA HIS A 61 -11.13 21.26 6.54
C HIS A 61 -10.17 20.84 7.65
N ASN A 62 -10.55 19.87 8.49
CA ASN A 62 -9.73 19.48 9.64
C ASN A 62 -8.49 18.69 9.24
N TYR A 63 -8.44 18.20 7.99
CA TYR A 63 -7.40 17.29 7.55
C TYR A 63 -7.00 17.41 6.08
N GLY A 64 -7.38 18.48 5.40
CA GLY A 64 -6.78 18.85 4.11
C GLY A 64 -7.12 17.92 2.94
N GLY A 65 -8.36 17.42 2.87
CA GLY A 65 -8.87 16.59 1.77
C GLY A 65 -8.58 15.10 1.96
N TYR A 66 -9.56 14.36 2.47
CA TYR A 66 -9.43 12.93 2.75
C TYR A 66 -10.00 12.02 1.67
N ASP A 67 -9.31 10.90 1.45
CA ASP A 67 -9.92 9.64 1.05
C ASP A 67 -10.05 8.74 2.31
N LEU A 68 -11.27 8.40 2.72
CA LEU A 68 -11.52 7.47 3.83
C LEU A 68 -12.03 6.14 3.30
N PHE A 69 -11.36 5.06 3.68
CA PHE A 69 -11.69 3.70 3.27
C PHE A 69 -11.98 2.84 4.50
N ILE A 70 -13.10 2.11 4.47
CA ILE A 70 -13.35 1.01 5.39
C ILE A 70 -13.05 -0.29 4.66
N LEU A 71 -12.05 -1.03 5.12
CA LEU A 71 -11.60 -2.28 4.49
C LEU A 71 -12.00 -3.47 5.37
N PRO A 72 -12.83 -4.41 4.88
CA PRO A 72 -13.06 -5.67 5.57
C PRO A 72 -11.77 -6.49 5.59
N LEU A 73 -11.37 -6.90 6.79
CA LEU A 73 -10.17 -7.71 6.98
C LEU A 73 -10.45 -9.18 6.66
N CYS A 74 -9.51 -9.84 5.99
CA CYS A 74 -9.54 -11.29 5.79
C CYS A 74 -8.78 -12.05 6.89
N SER A 75 -7.93 -11.33 7.65
CA SER A 75 -7.25 -11.85 8.83
C SER A 75 -7.11 -10.74 9.87
N PRO A 76 -7.24 -11.03 11.17
CA PRO A 76 -7.00 -10.04 12.22
C PRO A 76 -5.61 -9.42 12.08
N SER A 77 -5.51 -8.11 12.31
CA SER A 77 -4.20 -7.46 12.42
C SER A 77 -3.45 -8.00 13.63
N GLN A 78 -2.13 -8.10 13.51
CA GLN A 78 -1.21 -8.45 14.57
C GLN A 78 -0.78 -7.19 15.30
N SER A 79 -0.72 -7.28 16.63
CA SER A 79 -0.41 -6.15 17.49
C SER A 79 1.07 -5.76 17.48
N TRP A 80 1.31 -4.51 17.87
CA TRP A 80 2.63 -3.98 18.21
C TRP A 80 3.25 -4.77 19.38
N PRO A 81 4.58 -4.98 19.47
CA PRO A 81 5.66 -4.44 18.62
C PRO A 81 6.09 -5.31 17.43
N GLY A 82 5.39 -6.41 17.15
CA GLY A 82 5.84 -7.37 16.14
C GLY A 82 5.74 -6.85 14.71
N TYR A 83 4.63 -6.20 14.36
CA TYR A 83 4.29 -5.80 13.00
C TYR A 83 4.09 -4.29 12.91
N ARG A 84 5.19 -3.55 12.71
CA ARG A 84 5.23 -2.08 12.76
C ARG A 84 5.00 -1.40 11.42
N PHE A 85 5.23 -2.11 10.32
CA PHE A 85 5.12 -1.56 8.98
C PHE A 85 3.84 -2.05 8.32
N ILE A 86 3.15 -1.16 7.61
CA ILE A 86 1.96 -1.47 6.84
C ILE A 86 2.25 -1.16 5.37
N GLN A 87 1.96 -2.15 4.52
CA GLN A 87 1.89 -2.00 3.09
C GLN A 87 0.44 -1.83 2.68
N ILE A 88 0.17 -0.84 1.83
CA ILE A 88 -1.10 -0.72 1.11
C ILE A 88 -0.78 -0.67 -0.39
N ASP A 89 -1.33 -1.62 -1.13
CA ASP A 89 -1.36 -1.56 -2.59
C ASP A 89 -2.78 -1.28 -3.04
N VAL A 90 -2.91 -0.32 -3.95
CA VAL A 90 -4.16 0.03 -4.62
C VAL A 90 -4.04 -0.36 -6.08
N TYR A 91 -4.85 -1.33 -6.51
CA TYR A 91 -4.90 -1.79 -7.89
C TYR A 91 -6.21 -1.38 -8.55
N GLU A 92 -6.15 -1.14 -9.86
CA GLU A 92 -7.31 -1.09 -10.75
C GLU A 92 -7.29 -2.36 -11.62
N PRO A 93 -8.02 -3.44 -11.25
CA PRO A 93 -8.09 -4.65 -12.05
C PRO A 93 -8.77 -4.40 -13.39
N LYS A 94 -8.11 -4.76 -14.49
CA LYS A 94 -8.66 -4.72 -15.85
C LYS A 94 -9.18 -6.08 -16.29
N ASN A 95 -8.55 -7.15 -15.82
CA ASN A 95 -8.98 -8.53 -16.01
C ASN A 95 -8.99 -9.25 -14.66
N SER A 96 -10.18 -9.56 -14.15
CA SER A 96 -10.37 -10.15 -12.83
C SER A 96 -9.79 -11.56 -12.69
N GLU A 97 -9.83 -12.37 -13.74
CA GLU A 97 -9.31 -13.75 -13.70
C GLU A 97 -7.78 -13.77 -13.59
N VAL A 98 -7.11 -12.97 -14.42
CA VAL A 98 -5.64 -12.85 -14.41
C VAL A 98 -5.20 -12.21 -13.09
N PHE A 99 -5.89 -11.16 -12.66
CA PHE A 99 -5.57 -10.49 -11.40
C PHE A 99 -5.76 -11.38 -10.17
N THR A 100 -6.80 -12.21 -10.15
CA THR A 100 -7.00 -13.18 -9.07
C THR A 100 -5.86 -14.19 -9.02
N LYS A 101 -5.39 -14.69 -10.17
CA LYS A 101 -4.20 -15.56 -10.22
C LYS A 101 -2.95 -14.86 -9.68
N TYR A 102 -2.76 -13.59 -10.01
CA TYR A 102 -1.66 -12.77 -9.49
C TYR A 102 -1.73 -12.65 -7.96
N VAL A 103 -2.88 -12.25 -7.40
CA VAL A 103 -3.04 -12.12 -5.94
C VAL A 103 -2.82 -13.46 -5.24
N ASN A 104 -3.35 -14.56 -5.80
CA ASN A 104 -3.17 -15.91 -5.25
C ASN A 104 -1.70 -16.37 -5.27
N ALA A 105 -0.90 -15.90 -6.24
CA ALA A 105 0.54 -16.15 -6.29
C ALA A 105 1.34 -15.23 -5.35
N LEU A 106 0.86 -13.99 -5.15
CA LEU A 106 1.50 -13.00 -4.28
C LEU A 106 1.39 -13.36 -2.79
N VAL A 107 0.23 -13.84 -2.33
CA VAL A 107 0.01 -14.16 -0.91
C VAL A 107 1.05 -15.16 -0.36
N PRO A 108 1.35 -16.30 -1.01
CA PRO A 108 2.40 -17.20 -0.56
C PRO A 108 3.81 -16.58 -0.50
N ILE A 109 4.12 -15.65 -1.41
CA ILE A 109 5.42 -14.95 -1.41
C ILE A 109 5.48 -14.03 -0.18
N VAL A 110 4.44 -13.24 0.07
CA VAL A 110 4.35 -12.36 1.25
C VAL A 110 4.52 -13.16 2.54
N THR A 111 3.79 -14.26 2.69
CA THR A 111 3.86 -15.11 3.88
C THR A 111 5.26 -15.72 4.07
N ARG A 112 5.93 -16.14 2.99
CA ARG A 112 7.28 -16.71 3.05
C ARG A 112 8.32 -15.71 3.56
N HIS A 113 8.16 -14.43 3.23
CA HIS A 113 8.99 -13.34 3.73
C HIS A 113 8.53 -12.81 5.11
N GLY A 114 7.62 -13.51 5.78
CA GLY A 114 7.14 -13.16 7.12
C GLY A 114 6.13 -12.02 7.16
N GLY A 115 5.63 -11.57 6.01
CA GLY A 115 4.52 -10.63 5.91
C GLY A 115 3.20 -11.28 6.29
N HIS A 116 2.31 -10.50 6.90
CA HIS A 116 0.98 -10.95 7.32
C HIS A 116 -0.10 -10.21 6.52
N VAL A 117 -0.80 -10.92 5.64
CA VAL A 117 -1.86 -10.32 4.81
C VAL A 117 -3.12 -10.14 5.65
N ILE A 118 -3.58 -8.90 5.79
CA ILE A 118 -4.74 -8.54 6.62
C ILE A 118 -5.97 -8.16 5.79
N ALA A 119 -5.78 -7.69 4.55
CA ALA A 119 -6.90 -7.45 3.64
C ALA A 119 -6.52 -7.69 2.17
N GLY A 120 -7.50 -8.13 1.39
CA GLY A 120 -7.42 -8.33 -0.06
C GLY A 120 -8.82 -8.22 -0.64
N THR A 121 -9.28 -7.02 -0.96
CA THR A 121 -10.71 -6.76 -1.18
C THR A 121 -10.99 -5.63 -2.18
N THR A 122 -12.06 -5.79 -2.94
CA THR A 122 -12.73 -4.70 -3.69
C THR A 122 -13.86 -4.06 -2.90
N GLN A 123 -14.33 -4.71 -1.82
CA GLN A 123 -15.37 -4.19 -0.96
C GLN A 123 -14.74 -3.11 -0.10
N THR A 124 -15.02 -1.85 -0.43
CA THR A 124 -14.60 -0.72 0.39
C THR A 124 -15.87 0.03 0.83
N GLY A 125 -16.02 0.20 2.15
CA GLY A 125 -17.01 1.13 2.68
C GLY A 125 -16.53 2.53 2.34
N TYR A 126 -17.18 3.15 1.37
CA TYR A 126 -16.77 4.43 0.84
C TYR A 126 -17.48 5.54 1.61
N PHE A 127 -16.73 6.37 2.35
CA PHE A 127 -17.34 7.50 3.06
C PHE A 127 -17.11 8.83 2.31
N MET A 128 -15.90 9.11 1.78
CA MET A 128 -15.59 10.30 0.93
C MET A 128 -14.30 10.10 0.10
N GLY A 129 -14.27 10.59 -1.17
CA GLY A 129 -13.10 10.53 -2.11
C GLY A 129 -13.29 9.82 -3.49
N MET A 130 -12.20 9.33 -4.13
CA MET A 130 -12.11 8.60 -5.43
C MET A 130 -13.34 7.79 -5.92
N ARG A 131 -13.77 8.07 -7.16
CA ARG A 131 -14.96 7.50 -7.84
C ARG A 131 -14.80 6.09 -8.46
N ARG A 132 -13.69 5.36 -8.25
CA ARG A 132 -13.41 4.10 -8.96
C ARG A 132 -13.20 2.91 -8.03
N LEU A 133 -13.81 1.78 -8.40
CA LEU A 133 -13.60 0.48 -7.77
C LEU A 133 -12.12 0.11 -7.84
N SER A 134 -11.43 0.21 -6.71
CA SER A 134 -10.04 -0.19 -6.55
C SER A 134 -9.97 -1.43 -5.68
N PHE A 135 -9.06 -2.35 -5.99
CA PHE A 135 -8.73 -3.48 -5.12
C PHE A 135 -7.62 -3.07 -4.16
N PHE A 136 -7.86 -3.26 -2.87
CA PHE A 136 -6.89 -3.01 -1.81
C PHE A 136 -6.24 -4.33 -1.41
N PHE A 137 -4.92 -4.36 -1.43
CA PHE A 137 -4.11 -5.40 -0.80
C PHE A 137 -3.35 -4.76 0.35
N VAL A 138 -3.56 -5.28 1.56
CA VAL A 138 -2.96 -4.75 2.79
C VAL A 138 -2.24 -5.87 3.52
N ALA A 139 -0.96 -5.63 3.82
CA ALA A 139 -0.12 -6.55 4.56
C ALA A 139 0.67 -5.81 5.64
N GLN A 140 0.92 -6.50 6.75
CA GLN A 140 1.80 -6.02 7.80
C GLN A 140 3.16 -6.68 7.71
N TRP A 141 4.18 -5.91 8.08
CA TRP A 141 5.57 -6.34 8.05
C TRP A 141 6.27 -6.05 9.37
N ARG A 142 7.18 -6.94 9.76
CA ARG A 142 8.03 -6.76 10.94
C ARG A 142 9.19 -5.80 10.69
N SER A 143 9.71 -5.80 9.46
CA SER A 143 10.81 -4.96 9.04
C SER A 143 10.62 -4.46 7.62
N ARG A 144 11.27 -3.35 7.29
CA ARG A 144 11.27 -2.76 5.96
C ARG A 144 12.04 -3.62 4.96
N GLU A 145 13.09 -4.28 5.42
CA GLU A 145 13.96 -5.16 4.63
C GLU A 145 13.16 -6.35 4.09
N ALA A 146 12.37 -7.01 4.94
CA ALA A 146 11.54 -8.15 4.54
C ALA A 146 10.53 -7.77 3.44
N PHE A 147 9.97 -6.56 3.50
CA PHE A 147 9.11 -6.04 2.45
C PHE A 147 9.88 -5.87 1.12
N PHE A 148 11.07 -5.27 1.13
CA PHE A 148 11.85 -5.04 -0.09
C PHE A 148 12.41 -6.33 -0.70
N ASP A 149 12.76 -7.31 0.13
CA ASP A 149 13.17 -8.64 -0.31
C ASP A 149 12.00 -9.37 -0.99
N CYS A 150 10.81 -9.32 -0.37
CA CYS A 150 9.57 -9.83 -0.97
C CYS A 150 9.26 -9.14 -2.31
N ASN A 151 9.37 -7.82 -2.37
CA ASN A 151 9.10 -7.07 -3.59
C ASN A 151 10.07 -7.45 -4.71
N SER A 152 11.34 -7.69 -4.36
CA SER A 152 12.37 -8.12 -5.32
C SER A 152 12.11 -9.54 -5.86
N GLU A 153 11.65 -10.47 -5.01
CA GLU A 153 11.22 -11.80 -5.47
C GLU A 153 9.98 -11.69 -6.37
N ALA A 154 8.96 -10.94 -5.95
CA ALA A 154 7.76 -10.74 -6.74
C ALA A 154 8.07 -10.16 -8.13
N ASP A 155 8.95 -9.15 -8.20
CA ASP A 155 9.43 -8.60 -9.47
C ASP A 155 10.11 -9.67 -10.33
N SER A 156 10.90 -10.58 -9.75
CA SER A 156 11.56 -11.66 -10.51
C SER A 156 10.59 -12.71 -11.06
N VAL A 157 9.52 -13.00 -10.32
CA VAL A 157 8.50 -14.00 -10.68
C VAL A 157 7.53 -13.46 -11.72
N PHE A 158 7.08 -12.22 -11.55
CA PHE A 158 6.07 -11.59 -12.40
C PHE A 158 6.67 -10.69 -13.50
N CYS A 159 7.97 -10.43 -13.47
CA CYS A 159 8.70 -9.68 -14.51
C CYS A 159 10.05 -10.35 -14.81
N PRO A 160 10.05 -11.60 -15.32
CA PRO A 160 11.29 -12.24 -15.69
C PRO A 160 12.04 -11.37 -16.70
N LYS A 161 13.31 -11.05 -16.40
CA LYS A 161 14.15 -10.31 -17.34
C LYS A 161 14.24 -11.10 -18.64
N PRO A 162 14.10 -10.46 -19.81
CA PRO A 162 14.34 -11.15 -21.07
C PRO A 162 15.75 -11.77 -21.04
N PRO A 163 15.94 -12.93 -21.69
CA PRO A 163 17.26 -13.53 -21.80
C PRO A 163 18.23 -12.51 -22.41
N PRO A 164 19.52 -12.54 -22.02
CA PRO A 164 20.51 -11.67 -22.63
C PRO A 164 20.46 -11.82 -24.15
N PRO A 165 20.61 -10.72 -24.91
CA PRO A 165 20.68 -10.82 -26.36
C PRO A 165 21.81 -11.80 -26.74
N PRO A 166 21.64 -12.56 -27.83
CA PRO A 166 22.74 -13.35 -28.36
C PRO A 166 23.97 -12.44 -28.59
N PRO A 167 25.20 -12.98 -28.45
CA PRO A 167 26.42 -12.20 -28.67
C PRO A 167 26.32 -11.48 -30.03
N GLU A 168 26.58 -10.16 -30.01
CA GLU A 168 26.48 -9.31 -31.19
C GLU A 168 27.37 -9.87 -32.31
N ASP A 169 26.79 -10.08 -33.49
CA ASP A 169 27.55 -10.31 -34.71
C ASP A 169 28.40 -9.04 -34.94
N PRO A 170 29.74 -9.13 -35.03
CA PRO A 170 30.63 -7.98 -35.14
C PRO A 170 30.37 -7.10 -36.38
N ASN A 171 29.43 -7.47 -37.25
CA ASN A 171 29.04 -6.73 -38.45
C ASN A 171 27.80 -5.82 -38.28
N ILE A 172 27.14 -5.80 -37.13
CA ILE A 172 25.93 -4.97 -36.91
C ILE A 172 26.31 -3.70 -36.15
N VAL A 173 26.35 -2.56 -36.85
CA VAL A 173 26.58 -1.24 -36.25
C VAL A 173 25.27 -0.71 -35.67
N THR A 174 25.08 -0.80 -34.36
CA THR A 174 24.03 -0.10 -33.62
C THR A 174 24.54 1.25 -33.12
N THR A 175 24.01 2.33 -33.69
CA THR A 175 24.31 3.70 -33.26
C THR A 175 23.56 4.03 -31.97
N TYR A 176 24.28 4.10 -30.85
CA TYR A 176 23.75 4.63 -29.59
C TYR A 176 24.07 6.12 -29.47
N ASP A 177 23.02 6.93 -29.36
CA ASP A 177 23.12 8.38 -29.13
C ASP A 177 23.51 8.65 -27.66
N LEU A 178 24.75 9.11 -27.46
CA LEU A 178 25.35 9.42 -26.18
C LEU A 178 25.17 10.90 -25.85
N ARG A 179 24.13 11.26 -25.09
CA ARG A 179 24.06 12.56 -24.38
C ARG A 179 23.60 12.43 -22.92
N ALA A 180 24.61 12.22 -22.06
CA ALA A 180 24.89 12.92 -20.78
C ALA A 180 23.93 12.77 -19.55
N PRO A 181 24.34 13.19 -18.33
CA PRO A 181 25.60 12.96 -17.61
C PRO A 181 25.40 12.50 -16.13
N PHE A 182 26.52 12.26 -15.44
CA PHE A 182 26.69 11.85 -14.04
C PHE A 182 26.04 12.76 -12.98
N GLY A 183 25.65 12.14 -11.84
CA GLY A 183 25.81 12.71 -10.49
C GLY A 183 24.55 13.20 -9.77
N ILE A 184 24.09 12.43 -8.76
CA ILE A 184 23.56 12.80 -7.42
C ILE A 184 22.83 11.54 -6.87
N LYS A 185 23.21 11.07 -5.67
CA LYS A 185 22.47 10.01 -4.95
C LYS A 185 21.14 10.58 -4.47
N GLN A 186 20.09 10.34 -5.24
CA GLN A 186 18.72 10.68 -4.91
C GLN A 186 17.90 9.39 -5.07
N CYS A 187 17.15 8.99 -4.03
CA CYS A 187 16.09 8.00 -4.16
C CYS A 187 14.98 8.59 -5.03
N THR A 188 15.23 8.68 -6.33
CA THR A 188 14.21 8.97 -7.32
C THR A 188 13.40 7.70 -7.49
N CYS A 189 12.21 7.64 -6.91
CA CYS A 189 11.10 6.87 -7.44
C CYS A 189 10.84 7.40 -8.87
N LYS A 190 11.65 6.91 -9.82
CA LYS A 190 11.45 7.16 -11.25
C LYS A 190 10.05 6.63 -11.53
N SER A 191 9.16 7.49 -12.02
CA SER A 191 7.95 7.10 -12.73
C SER A 191 8.37 6.30 -13.97
N LYS A 192 8.73 5.04 -13.76
CA LYS A 192 9.03 4.11 -14.84
C LYS A 192 7.69 3.75 -15.46
N LYS A 193 7.66 3.78 -16.80
CA LYS A 193 6.68 3.12 -17.66
C LYS A 193 6.07 1.90 -16.96
N VAL A 194 4.74 1.76 -17.03
CA VAL A 194 3.94 0.60 -16.60
C VAL A 194 4.84 -0.61 -16.35
N THR A 195 5.08 -0.92 -15.07
CA THR A 195 5.95 -2.04 -14.70
C THR A 195 5.45 -3.30 -15.41
N PRO A 196 6.31 -4.23 -15.85
CA PRO A 196 5.83 -5.46 -16.49
C PRO A 196 4.84 -6.22 -15.59
N LEU A 197 4.96 -6.03 -14.27
CA LEU A 197 4.07 -6.51 -13.22
C LEU A 197 2.63 -6.06 -13.47
N GLN A 198 2.42 -4.83 -13.96
CA GLN A 198 1.11 -4.27 -14.31
C GLN A 198 0.55 -4.78 -15.66
N ARG A 199 1.40 -5.19 -16.60
CA ARG A 199 0.92 -5.76 -17.88
C ARG A 199 0.48 -7.21 -17.71
N GLU A 200 1.23 -8.00 -16.96
CA GLU A 200 0.97 -9.43 -16.80
C GLU A 200 -0.02 -9.74 -15.67
N SER A 201 -0.15 -8.88 -14.65
CA SER A 201 -1.15 -9.04 -13.58
C SER A 201 -2.59 -8.73 -14.01
N GLY A 202 -2.81 -8.23 -15.23
CA GLY A 202 -4.13 -7.78 -15.65
C GLY A 202 -4.66 -6.58 -14.86
N ALA A 203 -3.80 -5.81 -14.18
CA ALA A 203 -4.19 -4.66 -13.37
C ALA A 203 -3.13 -3.54 -13.41
N SER A 204 -3.55 -2.28 -13.26
CA SER A 204 -2.62 -1.18 -12.99
C SER A 204 -2.50 -0.96 -11.49
N CYS A 205 -1.26 -0.93 -10.96
CA CYS A 205 -1.02 -0.50 -9.59
C CYS A 205 -1.01 1.02 -9.56
N SER A 206 -2.03 1.61 -8.92
CA SER A 206 -2.17 3.07 -8.78
C SER A 206 -1.18 3.59 -7.75
N SER A 207 -1.02 2.86 -6.64
CA SER A 207 -0.01 3.14 -5.62
C SER A 207 0.34 1.87 -4.85
N ARG A 208 1.63 1.69 -4.56
CA ARG A 208 2.15 0.77 -3.54
C ARG A 208 2.91 1.61 -2.54
N ILE A 209 2.40 1.67 -1.33
CA ILE A 209 2.96 2.46 -0.25
C ILE A 209 3.34 1.57 0.92
N LEU A 210 4.46 1.91 1.57
CA LEU A 210 4.92 1.31 2.81
C LEU A 210 5.10 2.43 3.83
N PHE A 211 4.59 2.23 5.02
CA PHE A 211 4.79 3.19 6.10
C PHE A 211 4.90 2.50 7.44
N GLU A 212 5.56 3.18 8.38
CA GLU A 212 5.70 2.71 9.74
C GLU A 212 4.63 3.35 10.62
N LEU A 213 3.97 2.54 11.44
CA LEU A 213 3.04 3.04 12.44
C LEU A 213 3.81 3.61 13.63
N ASP A 214 3.63 4.90 13.86
CA ASP A 214 3.97 5.52 15.13
C ASP A 214 2.75 5.43 16.06
N THR A 215 2.94 4.77 17.20
CA THR A 215 1.95 4.67 18.27
C THR A 215 2.05 5.85 19.24
N GLN A 216 3.08 6.70 19.10
CA GLN A 216 3.27 7.88 19.94
C GLN A 216 2.39 9.04 19.47
N HIS A 217 1.48 9.43 20.36
CA HIS A 217 0.75 10.71 20.35
C HIS A 217 -0.06 11.03 19.08
N PHE A 218 -1.33 10.60 19.09
CA PHE A 218 -2.40 11.32 18.43
C PHE A 218 -3.02 12.32 19.42
N ALA A 219 -2.52 13.56 19.43
CA ALA A 219 -3.22 14.66 20.08
C ALA A 219 -4.27 15.17 19.09
N TRP A 220 -5.55 15.02 19.43
CA TRP A 220 -6.62 15.78 18.78
C TRP A 220 -6.39 17.21 19.23
N CYS A 221 -5.93 18.08 18.33
CA CYS A 221 -5.84 19.51 18.59
C CYS A 221 -7.25 20.10 18.54
#